data_AF-A0A8V8TMW2-F1
#
_entry.id   AF-A0A8V8TMW2-F1
#
_cell.length_a   1.000
_cell.length_b   1.000
_cell.length_c   1.000
_cell.angle_alpha   90.00
_cell.angle_beta   90.00
_cell.angle_gamma   90.00
#
_symmetry.space_group_name_H-M   'P 1'
#
loop_
_entity.id
_entity.type
_entity.pdbx_description
1 polymer ?
#
loop_
_entity_poly.entity_id
_entity_poly.type
_entity_poly.pdbx_seq_one_letter_code
_entity_poly.pdbx_strand_id
1 'polypeptide(L)'
;MASGAYNPYIEIIEQPRQRGMRFRYKCEGRSAGSIPGEHSTDNNRTYPSIQIMNYYGKGKVRITLVTKNDPYKPHPHDLVGKDCRDGYYEAEFGQERRPLFP
;
A
#
# COMPACT_ATOMS: atom_id res chain seq x y z
N MET A 1 -9.61 -35.85 -4.23
CA MET A 1 -10.63 -34.79 -4.23
C MET A 1 -9.99 -33.53 -3.67
N ALA A 2 -9.49 -32.63 -4.54
CA ALA A 2 -8.87 -31.39 -4.11
C ALA A 2 -9.98 -30.33 -3.93
N SER A 3 -10.19 -29.90 -2.68
CA SER A 3 -11.10 -28.82 -2.32
C SER A 3 -10.86 -27.57 -3.19
N GLY A 4 -11.92 -27.00 -3.75
CA GLY A 4 -11.87 -25.83 -4.64
C GLY A 4 -11.21 -24.62 -3.98
N ALA A 5 -9.91 -24.47 -4.20
CA ALA A 5 -9.13 -23.36 -3.66
C ALA A 5 -9.26 -22.15 -4.58
N TYR A 6 -9.91 -21.10 -4.07
CA TYR A 6 -10.00 -19.79 -4.74
C TYR A 6 -8.59 -19.22 -4.97
N ASN A 7 -8.33 -18.66 -6.16
CA ASN A 7 -7.05 -18.03 -6.48
C ASN A 7 -6.77 -16.85 -5.52
N PRO A 8 -5.51 -16.62 -5.11
CA PRO A 8 -5.16 -15.49 -4.27
C PRO A 8 -5.38 -14.17 -5.02
N TYR A 9 -5.96 -13.18 -4.34
CA TYR A 9 -6.17 -11.84 -4.89
C TYR A 9 -5.98 -10.78 -3.80
N ILE A 10 -5.82 -9.53 -4.22
CA ILE A 10 -5.68 -8.38 -3.34
C ILE A 10 -6.97 -7.56 -3.39
N GLU A 11 -7.45 -7.15 -2.23
CA GLU A 11 -8.58 -6.24 -2.08
C GLU A 11 -8.11 -4.97 -1.36
N ILE A 12 -8.51 -3.81 -1.86
CA ILE A 12 -8.27 -2.54 -1.17
C ILE A 12 -9.43 -2.33 -0.20
N ILE A 13 -9.14 -2.42 1.10
CA ILE A 13 -10.15 -2.28 2.16
C ILE A 13 -10.32 -0.83 2.63
N GLU A 14 -9.32 0.02 2.40
CA GLU A 14 -9.36 1.47 2.63
C GLU A 14 -8.64 2.16 1.48
N GLN A 15 -9.37 2.93 0.69
CA GLN A 15 -8.80 3.68 -0.43
C GLN A 15 -8.01 4.90 0.06
N PRO A 16 -7.04 5.42 -0.72
CA PRO A 16 -6.44 6.70 -0.43
C PRO A 16 -7.44 7.84 -0.66
N ARG A 17 -7.40 8.85 0.20
CA ARG A 17 -8.23 10.04 0.05
C ARG A 17 -7.90 10.74 -1.28
N GLN A 18 -8.93 11.02 -2.07
CA GLN A 18 -8.75 11.61 -3.40
C GLN A 18 -8.29 13.08 -3.40
N ARG A 19 -8.55 13.82 -2.32
CA ARG A 19 -8.29 15.26 -2.21
C ARG A 19 -7.74 15.63 -0.83
N GLY A 20 -7.16 16.82 -0.72
CA GLY A 20 -6.67 17.36 0.55
C GLY A 20 -5.24 16.95 0.93
N MET A 21 -4.59 16.13 0.12
CA MET A 21 -3.15 15.89 0.21
C MET A 21 -2.43 16.72 -0.87
N ARG A 22 -1.33 17.37 -0.51
CA ARG A 22 -0.48 18.09 -1.47
C ARG A 22 0.81 17.35 -1.73
N PHE A 23 1.19 17.30 -3.01
CA PHE A 23 2.52 16.88 -3.40
C PHE A 23 3.58 17.88 -2.91
N ARG A 24 4.80 17.37 -2.77
CA ARG A 24 5.94 18.07 -2.18
C ARG A 24 7.09 18.07 -3.15
N TYR A 25 7.77 19.20 -3.30
CA TYR A 25 8.99 19.29 -4.09
C TYR A 25 10.20 18.86 -3.27
N LYS A 26 11.21 18.32 -3.96
CA LYS A 26 12.49 17.89 -3.36
C LYS A 26 13.19 19.03 -2.61
N CYS A 27 13.00 20.29 -3.03
CA CYS A 27 13.60 21.47 -2.40
C CYS A 27 12.92 21.93 -1.10
N GLU A 28 11.75 21.39 -0.72
CA GLU A 28 11.02 21.86 0.47
C GLU A 28 11.63 21.41 1.81
N GLY A 29 12.52 20.41 1.80
CA GLY A 29 13.29 19.97 2.98
C GLY A 29 12.48 19.36 4.14
N ARG A 30 11.16 19.25 4.03
CA ARG A 30 10.28 18.61 5.02
C ARG A 30 9.91 17.20 4.60
N SER A 31 9.69 16.31 5.56
CA SER A 31 9.14 14.98 5.29
C SER A 31 7.78 15.09 4.60
N ALA A 32 7.55 14.24 3.59
CA ALA A 32 6.23 14.06 3.03
C ALA A 32 5.35 13.42 4.10
N GLY A 33 4.26 14.08 4.47
CA GLY A 33 3.28 13.50 5.40
C GLY A 33 2.67 12.22 4.84
N SER A 34 2.02 11.43 5.69
CA SER A 34 1.34 10.21 5.28
C SER A 34 0.13 10.49 4.38
N ILE A 35 -0.13 9.60 3.41
CA ILE A 35 -1.35 9.62 2.61
C ILE A 35 -2.51 9.18 3.50
N PRO A 36 -3.54 10.01 3.73
CA PRO A 36 -4.68 9.63 4.54
C PRO A 36 -5.61 8.67 3.77
N GLY A 37 -6.32 7.82 4.50
CA GLY A 37 -7.42 7.01 3.97
C GLY A 37 -8.64 7.86 3.62
N GLU A 38 -9.50 7.33 2.76
CA GLU A 38 -10.75 7.94 2.32
C GLU A 38 -11.65 8.28 3.51
N HIS A 39 -11.74 7.38 4.49
CA HIS A 39 -12.58 7.53 5.69
C HIS A 39 -11.86 8.22 6.87
N SER A 40 -10.66 8.75 6.64
CA SER A 40 -9.93 9.45 7.70
C SER A 40 -10.74 10.66 8.15
N THR A 41 -10.68 11.00 9.43
CA THR A 41 -11.22 12.24 10.00
C THR A 41 -10.15 12.93 10.86
N ASP A 42 -10.42 14.15 11.34
CA ASP A 42 -9.48 14.85 12.22
C ASP A 42 -9.26 14.12 13.54
N ASN A 43 -10.31 13.45 14.04
CA ASN A 43 -10.29 12.73 15.31
C ASN A 43 -9.91 11.24 15.15
N ASN A 44 -10.05 10.67 13.95
CA ASN A 44 -9.70 9.28 13.66
C ASN A 44 -8.96 9.16 12.33
N ARG A 45 -7.64 9.05 12.38
CA ARG A 45 -6.80 8.95 11.16
C ARG A 45 -6.76 7.51 10.65
N THR A 46 -7.24 7.31 9.44
CA THR A 46 -7.11 6.04 8.69
C THR A 46 -6.07 6.18 7.59
N TYR A 47 -5.61 5.05 7.05
CA TYR A 47 -4.56 4.99 6.03
C TYR A 47 -4.92 3.97 4.95
N PRO A 48 -4.43 4.17 3.70
CA PRO A 48 -4.64 3.21 2.63
C PRO A 48 -4.23 1.80 3.08
N SER A 49 -5.16 0.86 2.96
CA SER A 49 -5.00 -0.49 3.50
C SER A 49 -5.46 -1.52 2.48
N ILE A 50 -4.70 -2.60 2.37
CA ILE A 50 -5.01 -3.73 1.50
C ILE A 50 -5.11 -5.01 2.33
N GLN A 51 -5.89 -5.97 1.83
CA GLN A 51 -5.98 -7.31 2.37
C GLN A 51 -5.71 -8.33 1.26
N ILE A 52 -4.93 -9.36 1.61
CA ILE A 52 -4.63 -10.46 0.69
C ILE A 52 -5.57 -11.61 1.04
N MET A 53 -6.41 -11.96 0.08
CA MET A 53 -7.46 -12.96 0.23
C MET A 53 -6.95 -14.32 -0.26
N ASN A 54 -7.40 -15.39 0.39
CA ASN A 54 -7.07 -16.77 0.04
C ASN A 54 -5.56 -17.09 0.01
N TYR A 55 -4.76 -16.35 0.78
CA TYR A 55 -3.31 -16.56 0.86
C TYR A 55 -2.82 -16.45 2.29
N TYR A 56 -2.06 -17.46 2.73
CA TYR A 56 -1.37 -17.47 4.01
C TYR A 56 0.08 -17.89 3.77
N GLY A 57 1.01 -16.94 3.85
CA GLY A 57 2.42 -17.19 3.57
C GLY A 57 3.25 -15.92 3.62
N LYS A 58 4.56 -16.06 3.38
CA LYS A 58 5.47 -14.93 3.17
C LYS A 58 5.30 -14.39 1.76
N GLY A 59 5.27 -13.07 1.60
CA GLY A 59 5.22 -12.43 0.29
C GLY A 59 5.75 -11.02 0.33
N LYS A 60 5.62 -10.33 -0.81
CA LYS A 60 6.09 -8.96 -1.00
C LYS A 60 5.02 -8.12 -1.69
N VAL A 61 4.79 -6.92 -1.16
CA VAL A 61 3.90 -5.92 -1.74
C VAL A 61 4.74 -4.78 -2.29
N ARG A 62 4.43 -4.35 -3.52
CA ARG A 62 5.03 -3.19 -4.16
C ARG A 62 3.94 -2.19 -4.54
N ILE A 63 4.13 -0.93 -4.18
CA ILE A 63 3.20 0.17 -4.50
C ILE A 63 3.94 1.16 -5.39
N THR A 64 3.32 1.55 -6.50
CA THR A 64 3.88 2.50 -7.48
C THR A 64 2.82 3.54 -7.85
N LEU A 65 3.26 4.70 -8.32
CA LEU A 65 2.36 5.71 -8.87
C LEU A 65 2.21 5.51 -10.38
N VAL A 66 0.97 5.59 -10.85
CA VAL A 66 0.63 5.46 -12.27
C VAL A 66 -0.26 6.63 -12.72
N THR A 67 -0.32 6.86 -14.03
CA THR A 67 -1.25 7.81 -14.63
C THR A 67 -2.69 7.35 -14.46
N LYS A 68 -3.63 8.30 -14.38
CA LYS A 68 -5.06 8.01 -14.17
C LYS A 68 -5.73 7.29 -15.35
N ASN A 69 -5.32 7.61 -16.57
CA ASN A 69 -5.98 7.17 -17.79
C ASN A 69 -5.26 5.96 -18.39
N ASP A 70 -6.03 5.11 -19.08
CA ASP A 70 -5.50 4.02 -19.88
C ASP A 70 -4.74 4.54 -21.11
N PRO A 71 -3.56 3.98 -21.46
CA PRO A 71 -2.84 2.95 -20.73
C PRO A 71 -2.15 3.50 -19.47
N TYR A 72 -2.26 2.78 -18.35
CA TYR A 72 -1.65 3.16 -17.07
C TYR A 72 -0.12 3.13 -17.17
N LYS A 73 0.50 4.31 -17.27
CA LYS A 73 1.95 4.48 -17.36
C LYS A 73 2.53 4.86 -15.99
N PRO A 74 3.82 4.59 -15.72
CA PRO A 74 4.50 5.09 -14.53
C PRO A 74 4.37 6.62 -14.42
N HIS A 75 3.97 7.12 -13.25
CA HIS A 75 3.85 8.55 -13.01
C HIS A 75 5.24 9.17 -12.79
N PRO A 76 5.52 10.39 -13.27
CA PRO A 76 6.81 11.07 -13.03
C PRO A 76 7.05 11.52 -11.58
N HIS A 77 6.12 11.25 -10.66
CA HIS A 77 6.26 11.60 -9.24
C HIS A 77 6.72 10.37 -8.47
N ASP A 78 7.54 10.62 -7.45
CA ASP A 78 8.09 9.57 -6.60
C ASP A 78 7.20 9.35 -5.36
N LEU A 79 6.93 8.09 -5.01
CA LEU A 79 6.56 7.77 -3.63
C LEU A 79 7.79 7.96 -2.75
N VAL A 80 7.61 8.69 -1.66
CA VAL A 80 8.63 8.98 -0.67
C VAL A 80 8.07 8.69 0.72
N GLY A 81 8.94 8.24 1.62
CA GLY A 81 8.53 7.82 2.95
C GLY A 81 9.41 6.69 3.46
N LYS A 82 8.97 6.09 4.55
CA LYS A 82 9.60 4.90 5.11
C LYS A 82 9.44 3.73 4.14
N ASP A 83 10.50 2.95 3.93
CA ASP A 83 10.54 1.76 3.06
C ASP A 83 10.24 2.06 1.56
N CYS A 84 10.33 3.34 1.17
CA CYS A 84 10.31 3.76 -0.23
C CYS A 84 11.73 3.84 -0.82
N ARG A 85 11.90 3.34 -2.03
CA ARG A 85 13.14 3.44 -2.82
C ARG A 85 12.79 3.65 -4.30
N ASP A 86 13.59 4.44 -5.01
CA ASP A 86 13.42 4.70 -6.45
C ASP A 86 11.98 5.04 -6.88
N GLY A 87 11.26 5.80 -6.04
CA GLY A 87 9.89 6.25 -6.32
C GLY A 87 8.79 5.23 -6.07
N TYR A 88 9.10 4.06 -5.50
CA TYR A 88 8.11 3.03 -5.13
C TYR A 88 8.27 2.56 -3.69
N TYR A 89 7.18 2.08 -3.10
CA TYR A 89 7.20 1.43 -1.78
C TYR A 89 7.29 -0.08 -1.94
N GLU A 90 8.08 -0.74 -1.10
CA GLU A 90 8.18 -2.20 -1.07
C GLU A 90 8.28 -2.72 0.36
N ALA A 91 7.44 -3.69 0.70
CA ALA A 91 7.47 -4.35 2.01
C ALA A 91 7.23 -5.85 1.90
N GLU A 92 7.87 -6.59 2.78
CA GLU A 92 7.64 -8.03 2.96
C GLU A 92 6.57 -8.24 4.03
N PHE A 93 5.70 -9.22 3.81
CA PHE A 93 4.62 -9.57 4.73
C PHE A 93 4.61 -11.08 4.97
N GLY A 94 3.93 -11.49 6.05
CA GLY A 94 3.79 -12.89 6.47
C GLY A 94 4.60 -13.21 7.72
N GLN A 95 4.03 -14.03 8.61
CA GLN A 95 4.72 -14.48 9.83
C GLN A 95 5.78 -15.54 9.48
N GLU A 96 6.96 -15.45 10.09
CA GLU A 96 7.67 -16.65 10.50
C GLU A 96 6.82 -17.35 11.56
N ARG A 97 5.96 -18.28 11.15
CA ARG A 97 5.33 -19.17 12.10
C ARG A 97 6.40 -20.11 12.66
N ARG A 98 6.95 -19.78 13.83
CA ARG A 98 7.09 -20.79 14.87
C ARG A 98 5.72 -20.90 15.53
N PRO A 99 4.91 -21.93 15.25
CA PRO A 99 3.87 -22.29 16.20
C PRO A 99 4.59 -22.76 17.46
N LEU A 100 4.76 -21.84 18.42
CA LEU A 100 5.01 -22.23 19.80
C LEU A 100 3.66 -22.68 20.34
N PHE A 101 3.41 -23.98 20.25
CA PHE A 101 2.51 -24.64 21.19
C PHE A 101 3.28 -25.83 21.81
N PRO A 102 3.29 -25.95 23.15
CA PRO A 102 3.84 -27.12 23.85
C PRO A 102 3.02 -28.39 23.61
#